data_AF-A0A932E2R0-F1
#
_entry.id   AF-A0A932E2R0-F1
#
_cell.length_a   1.000
_cell.length_b   1.000
_cell.length_c   1.000
_cell.angle_alpha   90.00
_cell.angle_beta   90.00
_cell.angle_gamma   90.00
#
_symmetry.space_group_name_H-M   'P 1'
#
loop_
_entity.id
_entity.type
_entity.pdbx_description
1 polymer ?
#
loop_
_entity_poly.entity_id
_entity_poly.type
_entity_poly.pdbx_seq_one_letter_code
_entity_poly.pdbx_strand_id
1 'polypeptide(L)'
;KIKAIIENGVEAASADMAWKSIDRYSKDYIELQTKDKVKVYKTPASVLQRQLQIFDEVLVKKSADNPMFKEVAASQRAFAERAVKWDLDTNVRREMAYNHYFGRRPAAAPAGKAPAAKKS
;
A
#
# COMPACT_ATOMS: atom_id res chain seq x y z
N LYS A 1 34.42 -13.97 9.68
CA LYS A 1 34.24 -14.41 8.28
C LYS A 1 32.85 -15.02 8.06
N ILE A 2 32.42 -16.04 8.81
CA ILE A 2 31.07 -16.64 8.66
C ILE A 2 29.92 -15.68 9.01
N LYS A 3 30.03 -14.88 10.10
CA LYS A 3 28.99 -13.90 10.48
C LYS A 3 28.61 -12.95 9.34
N ALA A 4 29.61 -12.31 8.72
CA ALA A 4 29.40 -11.43 7.58
C ALA A 4 28.80 -12.12 6.35
N ILE A 5 29.13 -13.40 6.10
CA ILE A 5 28.52 -14.17 5.01
C ILE A 5 27.04 -14.41 5.29
N ILE A 6 26.68 -14.73 6.53
CA ILE A 6 25.28 -14.92 6.94
C ILE A 6 24.52 -13.61 6.87
N GLU A 7 25.07 -12.50 7.39
CA GLU A 7 24.46 -11.17 7.35
C GLU A 7 24.13 -10.77 5.90
N ASN A 8 25.12 -10.83 5.01
CA ASN A 8 24.92 -10.54 3.59
C ASN A 8 23.94 -11.52 2.92
N GLY A 9 24.00 -12.80 3.30
CA GLY A 9 23.08 -13.82 2.78
C GLY A 9 21.63 -13.56 3.17
N VAL A 10 21.38 -13.10 4.40
CA VAL A 10 20.05 -12.74 4.89
C VAL A 10 19.53 -11.49 4.19
N GLU A 11 20.36 -10.46 4.02
CA GLU A 11 19.98 -9.25 3.27
C GLU A 11 19.63 -9.57 1.81
N ALA A 12 20.47 -10.36 1.14
CA ALA A 12 20.23 -10.79 -0.25
C ALA A 12 18.96 -11.63 -0.36
N ALA A 13 18.73 -12.56 0.56
CA ALA A 13 17.50 -13.37 0.58
C ALA A 13 16.25 -12.51 0.85
N SER A 14 16.35 -11.50 1.71
CA SER A 14 15.24 -10.56 1.98
C SER A 14 14.89 -9.74 0.74
N ALA A 15 15.89 -9.21 0.03
CA ALA A 15 15.67 -8.53 -1.24
C ALA A 15 15.11 -9.49 -2.31
N ASP A 16 15.64 -10.73 -2.35
CA ASP A 16 15.21 -11.75 -3.28
C ASP A 16 13.75 -12.18 -3.07
N MET A 17 13.29 -12.17 -1.83
CA MET A 17 11.90 -12.44 -1.50
C MET A 17 10.99 -11.32 -2.00
N ALA A 18 11.38 -10.05 -1.81
CA ALA A 18 10.54 -8.90 -2.13
C ALA A 18 10.12 -8.84 -3.61
N TRP A 19 11.05 -8.89 -4.56
CA TRP A 19 10.73 -8.84 -5.99
C TRP A 19 10.01 -10.10 -6.50
N LYS A 20 10.40 -11.30 -6.04
CA LYS A 20 9.71 -12.55 -6.40
C LYS A 20 8.27 -12.58 -5.91
N SER A 21 7.99 -11.99 -4.75
CA SER A 21 6.63 -11.93 -4.20
C SER A 21 5.69 -11.10 -5.08
N ILE A 22 6.18 -10.01 -5.66
CA ILE A 22 5.39 -9.17 -6.57
C ILE A 22 4.96 -9.98 -7.81
N ASP A 23 5.90 -10.70 -8.43
CA ASP A 23 5.60 -11.55 -9.60
C ASP A 23 4.65 -12.71 -9.24
N ARG A 24 4.96 -13.46 -8.19
CA ARG A 24 4.16 -14.64 -7.80
C ARG A 24 2.76 -14.25 -7.34
N TYR A 25 2.65 -13.31 -6.39
CA TYR A 25 1.36 -12.94 -5.83
C TYR A 25 0.46 -12.25 -6.86
N SER A 26 1.01 -11.49 -7.81
CA SER A 26 0.18 -10.89 -8.87
C SER A 26 -0.40 -11.93 -9.83
N LYS A 27 0.34 -13.00 -10.15
CA LYS A 27 -0.18 -14.14 -10.93
C LYS A 27 -1.26 -14.89 -10.15
N ASP A 28 -0.96 -15.26 -8.90
CA ASP A 28 -1.90 -15.99 -8.04
C ASP A 28 -3.19 -15.18 -7.81
N TYR A 29 -3.08 -13.87 -7.66
CA TYR A 29 -4.23 -12.96 -7.54
C TYR A 29 -5.16 -13.04 -8.76
N ILE A 30 -4.61 -13.13 -9.97
CA ILE A 30 -5.39 -13.31 -11.21
C ILE A 30 -6.04 -14.69 -11.23
N GLU A 31 -5.32 -15.74 -10.82
CA GLU A 31 -5.85 -17.11 -10.78
C GLU A 31 -7.03 -17.23 -9.81
N LEU A 32 -6.90 -16.68 -8.59
CA LEU A 32 -7.98 -16.64 -7.60
C LEU A 32 -9.25 -15.99 -8.17
N GLN A 33 -9.11 -14.90 -8.92
CA GLN A 33 -10.24 -14.19 -9.52
C GLN A 33 -10.85 -14.93 -10.71
N THR A 34 -10.01 -15.53 -11.57
CA THR A 34 -10.44 -16.04 -12.88
C THR A 34 -10.77 -17.53 -12.88
N LYS A 35 -10.00 -18.35 -12.15
CA LYS A 35 -10.20 -19.80 -12.04
C LYS A 35 -11.11 -20.11 -10.85
N ASP A 36 -10.74 -19.64 -9.66
CA ASP A 36 -11.44 -19.98 -8.40
C ASP A 36 -12.65 -19.10 -8.12
N LYS A 37 -12.86 -18.06 -8.94
CA LYS A 37 -14.00 -17.13 -8.87
C LYS A 37 -14.11 -16.41 -7.52
N VAL A 38 -12.98 -16.21 -6.83
CA VAL A 38 -12.91 -15.44 -5.58
C VAL A 38 -13.16 -13.97 -5.87
N LYS A 39 -14.15 -13.39 -5.17
CA LYS A 39 -14.44 -11.96 -5.25
C LYS A 39 -13.58 -11.20 -4.26
N VAL A 40 -12.66 -10.39 -4.77
CA VAL A 40 -11.79 -9.54 -3.93
C VAL A 40 -12.37 -8.14 -3.84
N TYR A 41 -12.41 -7.60 -2.62
CA TYR A 41 -12.88 -6.25 -2.34
C TYR A 41 -11.82 -5.45 -1.61
N LYS A 42 -11.70 -4.16 -1.94
CA LYS A 42 -10.93 -3.22 -1.12
C LYS A 42 -11.68 -2.98 0.19
N THR A 43 -10.99 -3.14 1.31
CA THR A 43 -11.55 -2.83 2.63
C THR A 43 -12.00 -1.36 2.68
N PRO A 44 -13.24 -1.06 3.12
CA PRO A 44 -13.72 0.31 3.23
C PRO A 44 -12.85 1.17 4.15
N ALA A 45 -12.67 2.44 3.79
CA ALA A 45 -11.84 3.37 4.56
C ALA A 45 -12.31 3.55 6.00
N SER A 46 -13.61 3.50 6.26
CA SER A 46 -14.19 3.58 7.61
C SER A 46 -13.75 2.41 8.50
N VAL A 47 -13.68 1.20 7.94
CA VAL A 47 -13.21 0.01 8.65
C VAL A 47 -11.71 0.14 8.96
N LEU A 48 -10.91 0.60 8.01
CA LEU A 48 -9.47 0.83 8.21
C LEU A 48 -9.22 1.90 9.29
N GLN A 49 -10.00 2.98 9.31
CA GLN A 49 -9.91 4.01 10.36
C GLN A 49 -10.25 3.45 11.74
N ARG A 50 -11.29 2.62 11.83
CA ARG A 50 -11.65 1.97 13.09
C ARG A 50 -10.55 1.01 13.57
N GLN A 51 -9.89 0.30 12.66
CA GLN A 51 -8.75 -0.56 13.00
C GLN A 51 -7.59 0.24 13.62
N LEU A 52 -7.30 1.45 13.11
CA LEU A 52 -6.27 2.32 13.68
C LEU A 52 -6.60 2.74 15.12
N GLN A 53 -7.84 3.13 15.38
CA GLN A 53 -8.29 3.50 16.73
C GLN A 53 -8.12 2.33 17.71
N ILE A 54 -8.54 1.12 17.31
CA ILE A 54 -8.39 -0.08 18.13
C ILE A 54 -6.91 -0.43 18.32
N PHE A 55 -6.09 -0.25 17.28
CA PHE A 55 -4.65 -0.48 17.38
C PHE A 55 -3.99 0.47 18.40
N ASP A 56 -4.40 1.73 18.46
CA ASP A 56 -3.92 2.67 19.47
C ASP A 56 -4.29 2.22 20.90
N GLU A 57 -5.51 1.72 21.11
CA GLU A 57 -5.93 1.17 22.41
C GLU A 57 -5.08 -0.05 22.81
N VAL A 58 -4.82 -0.96 21.87
CA VAL A 58 -3.95 -2.13 22.09
C VAL A 58 -2.53 -1.71 22.40
N LEU A 59 -2.02 -0.69 21.70
CA LEU A 59 -0.68 -0.18 21.91
C LEU A 59 -0.50 0.37 23.33
N VAL A 60 -1.48 1.11 23.84
CA VAL A 60 -1.48 1.61 25.23
C VAL A 60 -1.41 0.45 26.21
N LYS A 61 -2.29 -0.55 26.06
CA LYS A 61 -2.32 -1.73 26.95
C LYS A 61 -0.99 -2.48 26.94
N LYS A 62 -0.48 -2.82 25.76
CA LYS A 62 0.78 -3.58 25.62
C LYS A 62 2.01 -2.81 26.09
N SER A 63 2.00 -1.49 25.92
CA SER A 63 3.10 -0.64 26.39
C SER A 63 3.10 -0.45 27.91
N ALA A 64 1.95 -0.60 28.58
CA ALA A 64 1.87 -0.59 30.03
C ALA A 64 2.47 -1.87 30.64
N ASP A 65 2.25 -3.01 29.99
CA ASP A 65 2.67 -4.32 30.50
C ASP A 65 4.15 -4.64 30.19
N ASN A 66 4.75 -4.04 29.16
CA ASN A 66 6.10 -4.38 28.70
C ASN A 66 6.92 -3.13 28.28
N PRO A 67 7.94 -2.73 29.08
CA PRO A 67 8.81 -1.60 28.76
C PRO A 67 9.59 -1.74 27.44
N MET A 68 10.07 -2.94 27.10
CA MET A 68 10.77 -3.18 25.83
C MET A 68 9.82 -2.98 24.65
N PHE A 69 8.56 -3.43 24.77
CA PHE A 69 7.55 -3.19 23.74
C PHE A 69 7.31 -1.69 23.54
N LYS A 70 7.20 -0.93 24.63
CA LYS A 70 7.03 0.53 24.59
C LYS A 70 8.19 1.22 23.86
N GLU A 71 9.43 0.83 24.14
CA GLU A 71 10.62 1.39 23.50
C GLU A 71 10.65 1.08 21.99
N VAL A 72 10.41 -0.19 21.62
CA VAL A 72 10.37 -0.62 20.21
C VAL A 72 9.28 0.11 19.45
N ALA A 73 8.08 0.23 20.03
CA ALA A 73 6.96 0.93 19.41
C ALA A 73 7.26 2.42 19.20
N ALA A 74 7.89 3.07 20.18
CA ALA A 74 8.32 4.46 20.06
C ALA A 74 9.36 4.65 18.94
N SER A 75 10.36 3.78 18.86
CA SER A 75 11.37 3.78 17.80
C SER A 75 10.75 3.58 16.41
N GLN A 76 9.83 2.62 16.27
CA GLN A 76 9.10 2.38 15.02
C GLN A 76 8.25 3.59 14.60
N ARG A 77 7.56 4.25 15.54
CA ARG A 77 6.78 5.47 15.24
C ARG A 77 7.67 6.61 14.76
N ALA A 78 8.80 6.85 15.44
CA ALA A 78 9.75 7.90 15.04
C ALA A 78 10.34 7.64 13.65
N PHE A 79 10.68 6.37 13.34
CA PHE A 79 11.14 6.00 12.01
C PHE A 79 10.04 6.20 10.95
N ALA A 80 8.82 5.73 11.23
CA ALA A 80 7.68 5.84 10.31
C ALA A 80 7.34 7.30 10.00
N GLU A 81 7.32 8.18 11.00
CA GLU A 81 7.08 9.61 10.82
C GLU A 81 8.06 10.23 9.82
N ARG A 82 9.37 10.01 10.00
CA ARG A 82 10.40 10.54 9.09
C ARG A 82 10.35 9.88 7.71
N ALA A 83 10.29 8.55 7.66
CA ALA A 83 10.46 7.79 6.43
C ALA A 83 9.21 7.85 5.54
N VAL A 84 8.02 7.70 6.11
CA VAL A 84 6.76 7.73 5.35
C VAL A 84 6.46 9.15 4.88
N LYS A 85 6.82 10.19 5.64
CA LYS A 85 6.69 11.58 5.15
C LYS A 85 7.50 11.80 3.87
N TRP A 86 8.77 11.39 3.86
CA TRP A 86 9.62 11.47 2.67
C TRP A 86 9.08 10.62 1.52
N ASP A 87 8.61 9.40 1.79
CA ASP A 87 8.03 8.51 0.79
C ASP A 87 6.80 9.14 0.10
N LEU A 88 5.89 9.73 0.88
CA LEU A 88 4.68 10.37 0.38
C LEU A 88 4.95 11.61 -0.48
N ASP A 89 6.04 12.33 -0.20
CA ASP A 89 6.41 13.55 -0.95
C ASP A 89 7.20 13.23 -2.23
N THR A 90 7.95 12.13 -2.24
CA THR A 90 8.91 11.82 -3.31
C THR A 90 8.42 10.75 -4.29
N ASN A 91 7.50 9.87 -3.88
CA ASN A 91 6.90 8.90 -4.78
C ASN A 91 5.58 9.41 -5.37
N VAL A 92 5.45 9.28 -6.70
CA VAL A 92 4.17 9.54 -7.37
C VAL A 92 3.14 8.51 -6.89
N ARG A 93 1.93 8.97 -6.56
CA ARG A 93 0.82 8.09 -6.18
C ARG A 93 0.56 7.06 -7.28
N ARG A 94 0.96 5.81 -7.05
CA ARG A 94 0.93 4.72 -8.04
C ARG A 94 -0.47 4.48 -8.62
N GLU A 95 -1.51 4.70 -7.82
CA GLU A 95 -2.91 4.63 -8.26
C GLU A 95 -3.21 5.59 -9.42
N MET A 96 -2.64 6.80 -9.42
CA MET A 96 -2.82 7.77 -10.51
C MET A 96 -2.27 7.22 -11.83
N ALA A 97 -1.02 6.75 -11.82
CA ALA A 97 -0.37 6.21 -13.01
C ALA A 97 -1.08 4.93 -13.51
N TYR A 98 -1.43 4.02 -12.60
CA TYR A 98 -2.17 2.81 -12.95
C TYR A 98 -3.50 3.14 -13.63
N ASN A 99 -4.28 4.07 -13.04
CA ASN A 99 -5.58 4.46 -13.59
C ASN A 99 -5.45 5.15 -14.95
N HIS A 100 -4.39 5.92 -15.19
CA HIS A 100 -4.14 6.55 -16.48
C HIS A 100 -3.97 5.53 -17.62
N TYR A 101 -3.21 4.46 -17.39
CA TYR A 101 -2.92 3.45 -18.42
C TYR A 101 -3.93 2.30 -18.48
N PHE A 102 -4.46 1.87 -17.32
CA PHE A 102 -5.21 0.62 -17.17
C PHE A 102 -6.59 0.82 -16.53
N GLY A 103 -6.91 2.02 -16.06
CA GLY A 103 -8.25 2.33 -15.56
C GLY A 103 -9.27 2.22 -16.68
N ARG A 104 -10.46 1.66 -16.39
CA ARG A 104 -11.58 1.76 -17.32
C ARG A 104 -11.90 3.25 -17.51
N ARG A 105 -11.66 3.77 -18.72
CA ARG A 105 -12.18 5.09 -19.13
C ARG A 105 -13.67 5.11 -18.76
N PRO A 106 -14.18 6.14 -18.06
CA PRO A 106 -15.59 6.42 -18.11
C PRO A 106 -15.96 6.52 -19.59
N ALA A 107 -17.08 5.91 -19.99
CA ALA A 107 -17.63 6.12 -21.32
C ALA A 107 -17.61 7.63 -21.58
N ALA A 108 -17.03 8.05 -22.71
CA ALA A 108 -16.92 9.46 -23.07
C ALA A 108 -18.28 10.13 -22.82
N ALA A 109 -18.29 11.19 -22.02
CA ALA A 109 -19.48 12.02 -21.89
C ALA A 109 -19.94 12.40 -23.31
N PRO A 110 -21.24 12.28 -23.64
CA PRO A 110 -21.72 12.66 -24.95
C PRO A 110 -21.29 14.10 -25.21
N ALA A 111 -20.67 14.33 -26.38
CA ALA A 111 -20.16 15.63 -26.78
C ALA A 111 -21.25 16.70 -26.55
N GLY A 112 -20.99 17.61 -25.60
CA GLY A 112 -21.84 18.76 -25.37
C GLY A 112 -22.02 19.50 -26.70
N LYS A 113 -23.28 19.77 -27.06
CA LYS A 113 -23.64 20.53 -28.27
C LYS A 113 -22.80 21.81 -28.33
N ALA A 114 -22.13 22.02 -29.46
CA ALA A 114 -21.37 23.23 -29.73
C ALA A 114 -22.26 24.47 -29.51
N PRO A 115 -21.74 25.55 -28.90
CA PRO A 115 -22.50 26.77 -28.72
C PRO A 115 -22.82 27.38 -30.09
N ALA A 116 -24.09 27.71 -30.31
CA ALA A 116 -24.56 28.33 -31.54
C ALA A 116 -23.82 29.66 -31.78
N ALA A 117 -23.24 29.81 -32.97
CA ALA A 117 -22.59 31.03 -33.41
C ALA A 117 -23.60 32.19 -33.37
N LYS A 118 -23.33 33.21 -32.54
CA LYS A 118 -24.01 34.49 -32.64
C LYS A 118 -23.55 35.17 -33.92
N LYS A 119 -24.46 35.37 -34.86
CA LYS A 119 -24.30 36.30 -35.98
C LYS A 119 -24.31 37.71 -35.40
N SER A 120 -23.25 38.47 -35.68
CA SER A 120 -23.24 39.93 -35.67
C SER A 120 -23.23 40.40 -37.12
#